data_AF-A0A937WL80-F1
#
_entry.id   AF-A0A937WL80-F1
#
_cell.length_a   1.000
_cell.length_b   1.000
_cell.length_c   1.000
_cell.angle_alpha   90.00
_cell.angle_beta   90.00
_cell.angle_gamma   90.00
#
_symmetry.space_group_name_H-M   'P 1'
#
loop_
_entity.id
_entity.type
_entity.pdbx_description
1 polymer ?
#
loop_
_entity_poly.entity_id
_entity_poly.type
_entity_poly.pdbx_seq_one_letter_code
_entity_poly.pdbx_strand_id
1 'polypeptide(L)'
;MTRLEIIVPDIVANLPPGERNILFSRAVAVCIDERIQEIRLDLERIRREIEKFENKYGMPFDEFEQTMPKGAEPQVHEDYVEWFFWVQVYREKQEMLKLYSQPLEEGQLGNTLFFLEKRKEGEDRSSFLFF
;
A
#
# COMPACT_ATOMS: atom_id res chain seq x y z
N MET A 1 -19.69 1.89 11.70
CA MET A 1 -18.60 1.95 12.70
C MET A 1 -18.17 0.53 13.02
N THR A 2 -16.89 0.21 12.81
CA THR A 2 -16.30 -1.09 13.14
C THR A 2 -15.58 -0.96 14.48
N ARG A 3 -15.80 -1.89 15.42
CA ARG A 3 -15.12 -1.91 16.73
C ARG A 3 -13.98 -2.92 16.67
N LEU A 4 -12.78 -2.48 17.04
CA LEU A 4 -11.59 -3.29 17.17
C LEU A 4 -11.15 -3.30 18.64
N GLU A 5 -10.84 -4.47 19.20
CA GLU A 5 -10.27 -4.59 20.54
C GLU A 5 -8.78 -4.98 20.41
N ILE A 6 -7.91 -4.18 21.01
CA ILE A 6 -6.46 -4.38 20.95
C ILE A 6 -5.87 -4.32 22.36
N ILE A 7 -4.84 -5.13 22.60
CA ILE A 7 -4.04 -5.05 23.82
C ILE A 7 -3.00 -3.96 23.59
N VAL A 8 -2.97 -2.99 24.48
CA VAL A 8 -2.08 -1.82 24.39
C VAL A 8 -1.24 -1.72 25.65
N PRO A 9 0.00 -1.19 25.57
CA PRO A 9 0.81 -0.95 26.75
C PRO A 9 0.12 0.00 27.75
N ASP A 10 0.40 -0.17 29.05
CA ASP A 10 -0.21 0.61 30.13
C ASP A 10 -0.05 2.12 29.96
N ILE A 11 1.08 2.56 29.38
CA ILE A 11 1.32 3.98 29.09
C ILE A 11 0.24 4.58 28.18
N VAL A 12 -0.26 3.81 27.21
CA VAL A 12 -1.33 4.24 26.30
C VAL A 12 -2.70 4.13 26.95
N ALA A 13 -2.92 3.07 27.74
CA ALA A 13 -4.17 2.85 28.47
C ALA A 13 -4.46 3.93 29.53
N ASN A 14 -3.41 4.49 30.13
CA ASN A 14 -3.50 5.52 31.15
C ASN A 14 -3.61 6.96 30.59
N LEU A 15 -3.51 7.15 29.27
CA LEU A 15 -3.70 8.47 28.67
C LEU A 15 -5.16 8.95 28.79
N PRO A 16 -5.39 10.27 28.96
CA PRO A 16 -6.72 10.85 28.83
C PRO A 16 -7.39 10.42 27.52
N PRO A 17 -8.72 10.15 27.50
CA PRO A 17 -9.40 9.65 26.30
C PRO A 17 -9.17 10.50 25.03
N GLY A 18 -9.08 11.82 25.16
CA GLY A 18 -8.77 12.72 24.04
C GLY A 18 -7.38 12.48 23.45
N GLU A 19 -6.34 12.46 24.29
CA GLU A 19 -4.96 12.20 23.88
C GLU A 19 -4.80 10.80 23.27
N ARG A 20 -5.47 9.81 23.87
CA ARG A 20 -5.49 8.43 23.39
C ARG A 20 -6.07 8.32 21.98
N ASN A 21 -7.21 8.97 21.74
CA ASN A 21 -7.85 8.95 20.42
C ASN A 21 -6.99 9.62 19.36
N ILE A 22 -6.37 10.76 19.68
CA ILE A 22 -5.44 11.46 18.77
C ILE A 22 -4.24 10.57 18.44
N LEU A 23 -3.64 9.95 19.47
CA LEU A 23 -2.50 9.05 19.29
C LEU A 23 -2.86 7.87 18.37
N PHE A 24 -3.97 7.18 18.62
CA PHE A 24 -4.39 6.05 17.78
C PHE A 24 -4.73 6.49 16.36
N SER A 25 -5.44 7.60 16.20
CA SER A 25 -5.81 8.13 14.89
C SER A 25 -4.56 8.44 14.05
N ARG A 26 -3.55 9.07 14.67
CA ARG A 26 -2.26 9.34 14.02
C ARG A 26 -1.47 8.08 13.74
N ALA A 27 -1.38 7.16 14.70
CA ALA A 27 -0.64 5.92 14.53
C ALA A 27 -1.24 5.08 13.38
N VAL A 28 -2.56 4.94 13.32
CA VAL A 28 -3.25 4.24 12.24
C VAL A 28 -2.96 4.90 10.89
N ALA A 29 -3.04 6.23 10.80
CA ALA A 29 -2.74 6.95 9.56
C ALA A 29 -1.29 6.72 9.08
N VAL A 30 -0.32 6.83 10.00
CA VAL A 30 1.11 6.59 9.68
C VAL A 30 1.33 5.15 9.23
N CYS A 31 0.77 4.16 9.94
CA CYS A 31 0.91 2.76 9.55
C CYS A 31 0.26 2.46 8.19
N ILE A 32 -0.86 3.09 7.86
CA ILE A 32 -1.50 2.96 6.54
C ILE A 32 -0.59 3.56 5.47
N ASP A 33 -0.06 4.76 5.68
CA ASP A 33 0.84 5.42 4.75
C ASP A 33 2.11 4.59 4.49
N GLU A 34 2.74 4.09 5.55
CA GLU A 34 3.90 3.19 5.46
C GLU A 34 3.55 1.94 4.63
N ARG A 35 2.42 1.32 4.92
CA ARG A 35 1.97 0.12 4.21
C ARG A 35 1.69 0.39 2.72
N ILE A 36 1.13 1.54 2.40
CA ILE A 36 0.93 1.99 1.01
C ILE A 36 2.28 2.08 0.28
N GLN A 37 3.30 2.67 0.91
CA GLN A 37 4.63 2.78 0.30
C GLN A 37 5.27 1.40 0.07
N GLU A 38 5.19 0.50 1.05
CA GLU A 38 5.69 -0.88 0.90
C GLU A 38 5.04 -1.59 -0.30
N ILE A 39 3.69 -1.50 -0.41
CA ILE A 39 2.96 -2.14 -1.50
C ILE A 39 3.35 -1.53 -2.86
N ARG A 40 3.58 -0.22 -2.94
CA ARG A 40 4.03 0.44 -4.17
C ARG A 40 5.42 -0.04 -4.60
N LEU A 41 6.37 -0.13 -3.68
CA LEU A 41 7.71 -0.66 -3.95
C LEU A 41 7.67 -2.11 -4.40
N ASP A 42 6.80 -2.92 -3.77
CA ASP A 42 6.54 -4.29 -4.19
C ASP A 42 5.98 -4.36 -5.61
N LEU A 43 4.99 -3.53 -5.94
CA LEU A 43 4.38 -3.48 -7.27
C LEU A 43 5.40 -3.10 -8.35
N GLU A 44 6.28 -2.13 -8.08
CA GLU A 44 7.38 -1.79 -9.01
C GLU A 44 8.32 -2.97 -9.23
N ARG A 45 8.67 -3.70 -8.16
CA ARG A 45 9.53 -4.89 -8.26
C ARG A 45 8.84 -5.99 -9.07
N ILE A 46 7.58 -6.30 -8.78
CA ILE A 46 6.81 -7.33 -9.48
C ILE A 46 6.64 -6.94 -10.96
N ARG A 47 6.38 -5.65 -11.24
CA ARG A 47 6.26 -5.17 -12.62
C ARG A 47 7.54 -5.41 -13.43
N ARG A 48 8.71 -5.22 -12.83
CA ARG A 48 9.99 -5.56 -13.48
C ARG A 48 10.13 -7.04 -13.79
N GLU A 49 9.61 -7.93 -12.93
CA GLU A 49 9.61 -9.38 -13.22
C GLU A 49 8.68 -9.70 -14.40
N ILE A 50 7.47 -9.12 -14.44
CA ILE A 50 6.53 -9.24 -15.57
C ILE A 50 7.17 -8.74 -16.87
N GLU A 51 7.84 -7.59 -16.83
CA GLU A 51 8.49 -6.97 -18.00
C GLU A 51 9.60 -7.83 -18.59
N LYS A 52 10.28 -8.68 -17.79
CA LYS A 52 11.27 -9.61 -18.35
C LYS A 52 10.64 -10.57 -19.36
N PHE A 53 9.46 -11.08 -19.04
CA PHE A 53 8.73 -11.98 -19.93
C PHE A 53 8.09 -11.23 -21.10
N GLU A 54 7.48 -10.08 -20.84
CA GLU A 54 6.92 -9.23 -21.91
C GLU A 54 7.99 -8.86 -22.96
N ASN A 55 9.21 -8.53 -22.51
CA ASN A 55 10.33 -8.26 -23.41
C ASN A 55 10.84 -9.51 -24.12
N LYS A 56 10.84 -10.68 -23.44
CA LYS A 56 11.27 -11.96 -24.03
C LYS A 56 10.33 -12.42 -25.14
N TYR A 57 9.03 -12.26 -24.96
CA TYR A 57 8.00 -12.72 -25.90
C TYR A 57 7.46 -11.61 -26.82
N GLY A 58 7.79 -10.35 -26.55
CA GLY A 58 7.38 -9.19 -27.34
C GLY A 58 5.89 -8.83 -27.23
N MET A 59 5.21 -9.32 -26.20
CA MET A 59 3.75 -9.18 -26.04
C MET A 59 3.35 -9.20 -24.55
N PRO A 60 2.17 -8.68 -24.17
CA PRO A 60 1.64 -8.81 -22.82
C PRO A 60 1.19 -10.25 -22.49
N PHE A 61 1.07 -10.56 -21.20
CA PHE A 61 0.72 -11.91 -20.71
C PHE A 61 -0.61 -12.41 -21.29
N ASP A 62 -1.63 -11.56 -21.30
CA ASP A 62 -2.98 -11.94 -21.75
C ASP A 62 -3.00 -12.33 -23.25
N GLU A 63 -2.08 -11.79 -24.06
CA GLU A 63 -1.89 -12.18 -25.47
C GLU A 63 -1.06 -13.46 -25.60
N PHE A 64 -0.02 -13.59 -24.79
CA PHE A 64 0.81 -14.80 -24.71
C PHE A 64 -0.03 -16.04 -24.34
N GLU A 65 -0.93 -15.92 -23.37
CA GLU A 65 -1.82 -17.01 -22.93
C GLU A 65 -2.73 -17.51 -24.06
N GLN A 66 -3.19 -16.62 -24.94
CA GLN A 66 -4.07 -16.97 -26.06
C GLN A 66 -3.32 -17.60 -27.24
N THR A 67 -2.03 -17.30 -27.38
CA THR A 67 -1.20 -17.70 -28.51
C THR A 67 -0.32 -18.92 -28.21
N MET A 68 -0.36 -19.43 -26.98
CA MET A 68 0.50 -20.52 -26.52
C MET A 68 0.26 -21.82 -27.32
N PRO A 69 1.28 -22.40 -27.97
CA PRO A 69 1.13 -23.63 -28.73
C PRO A 69 0.88 -24.85 -27.82
N LYS A 70 0.01 -25.78 -28.24
CA LYS A 70 -0.28 -27.04 -27.51
C LYS A 70 0.92 -28.00 -27.37
N GLY A 71 2.01 -27.74 -28.09
CA GLY A 71 3.27 -28.49 -28.03
C GLY A 71 4.47 -27.59 -27.76
N ALA A 72 4.26 -26.50 -27.00
CA ALA A 72 5.32 -25.59 -26.63
C ALA A 72 6.49 -26.33 -25.97
N GLU A 73 7.70 -25.84 -26.20
CA GLU A 73 8.89 -26.40 -25.56
C GLU A 73 8.78 -26.32 -24.02
N PRO A 74 9.37 -27.26 -23.27
CA PRO A 74 9.29 -27.27 -21.81
C PRO A 74 9.63 -25.92 -21.15
N GLN A 75 10.63 -25.21 -21.70
CA GLN A 75 11.02 -23.89 -21.22
C GLN A 75 9.88 -22.86 -21.31
N VAL A 76 9.11 -22.88 -22.39
CA VAL A 76 7.97 -21.96 -22.59
C VAL A 76 6.86 -22.24 -21.57
N HIS A 77 6.69 -23.50 -21.16
CA HIS A 77 5.75 -23.85 -20.09
C HIS A 77 6.25 -23.35 -18.73
N GLU A 78 7.55 -23.46 -18.43
CA GLU A 78 8.13 -22.91 -17.20
C GLU A 78 7.98 -21.40 -17.14
N ASP A 79 8.31 -20.70 -18.23
CA ASP A 79 8.13 -19.26 -18.36
C ASP A 79 6.66 -18.85 -18.18
N TYR A 80 5.72 -19.61 -18.76
CA TYR A 80 4.28 -19.39 -18.56
C TYR A 80 3.90 -19.45 -17.08
N VAL A 81 4.32 -20.50 -16.36
CA VAL A 81 3.97 -20.69 -14.95
C VAL A 81 4.53 -19.57 -14.08
N GLU A 82 5.79 -19.19 -14.30
CA GLU A 82 6.41 -18.11 -13.55
C GLU A 82 5.77 -16.75 -13.86
N TRP A 83 5.52 -16.47 -15.13
CA TRP A 83 4.90 -15.22 -15.54
C TRP A 83 3.45 -15.09 -15.02
N PHE A 84 2.66 -16.17 -15.11
CA PHE A 84 1.32 -16.23 -14.53
C PHE A 84 1.36 -15.93 -13.03
N PHE A 85 2.29 -16.53 -12.29
CA PHE A 85 2.47 -16.26 -10.87
C PHE A 85 2.71 -14.76 -10.61
N TRP A 86 3.63 -14.13 -11.34
CA TRP A 86 3.90 -12.70 -11.15
C TRP A 86 2.69 -11.82 -11.48
N VAL A 87 1.94 -12.14 -12.54
CA VAL A 87 0.69 -11.43 -12.89
C VAL A 87 -0.37 -11.56 -11.80
N GLN A 88 -0.54 -12.75 -11.21
CA GLN A 88 -1.48 -12.95 -10.08
C GLN A 88 -1.05 -12.13 -8.87
N VAL A 89 0.21 -12.22 -8.45
CA VAL A 89 0.73 -11.45 -7.31
C VAL A 89 0.61 -9.94 -7.54
N TYR A 90 0.83 -9.47 -8.77
CA TYR A 90 0.62 -8.07 -9.13
C TYR A 90 -0.83 -7.64 -8.92
N ARG A 91 -1.79 -8.42 -9.42
CA ARG A 91 -3.23 -8.14 -9.28
C ARG A 91 -3.65 -8.09 -7.81
N GLU A 92 -3.25 -9.07 -7.00
CA GLU A 92 -3.53 -9.11 -5.56
C GLU A 92 -2.96 -7.87 -4.84
N LYS A 93 -1.74 -7.45 -5.17
CA LYS A 93 -1.10 -6.25 -4.60
C LYS A 93 -1.79 -4.97 -5.02
N GLN A 94 -2.28 -4.87 -6.26
CA GLN A 94 -3.06 -3.73 -6.72
C GLN A 94 -4.40 -3.62 -5.97
N GLU A 95 -5.07 -4.75 -5.74
CA GLU A 95 -6.32 -4.78 -4.96
C GLU A 95 -6.07 -4.36 -3.51
N MET A 96 -5.01 -4.84 -2.87
CA MET A 96 -4.59 -4.38 -1.55
C MET A 96 -4.33 -2.88 -1.54
N LEU A 97 -3.55 -2.36 -2.49
CA LEU A 97 -3.25 -0.92 -2.58
C LEU A 97 -4.53 -0.08 -2.70
N LYS A 98 -5.49 -0.55 -3.50
CA LYS A 98 -6.80 0.10 -3.66
C LYS A 98 -7.56 0.16 -2.34
N LEU A 99 -7.54 -0.91 -1.54
CA LEU A 99 -8.18 -0.94 -0.22
C LEU A 99 -7.53 0.06 0.75
N TYR A 100 -6.19 0.08 0.82
CA TYR A 100 -5.47 1.01 1.70
C TYR A 100 -5.61 2.48 1.26
N SER A 101 -5.76 2.73 -0.05
CA SER A 101 -5.88 4.09 -0.60
C SER A 101 -7.30 4.65 -0.56
N GLN A 102 -8.28 3.92 0.00
CA GLN A 102 -9.64 4.45 0.15
C GLN A 102 -9.61 5.63 1.14
N PRO A 103 -10.26 6.76 0.81
CA PRO A 103 -10.34 7.89 1.72
C PRO A 103 -11.02 7.44 3.01
N LEU A 104 -10.35 7.65 4.13
CA LEU A 104 -10.93 7.47 5.45
C LEU A 104 -12.03 8.51 5.59
N GLU A 105 -13.29 8.07 5.70
CA GLU A 105 -14.44 8.98 5.79
C GLU A 105 -14.19 10.01 6.91
N GLU A 106 -14.41 11.30 6.62
CA GLU A 106 -14.08 12.44 7.51
C GLU A 106 -14.77 12.40 8.88
N GLY A 107 -15.71 11.47 9.11
CA GLY A 107 -16.31 11.18 10.42
C GLY A 107 -15.57 10.14 11.27
N GLN A 108 -14.52 9.48 10.76
CA GLN A 108 -13.82 8.37 11.45
C GLN A 108 -12.51 8.78 12.13
N LEU A 109 -11.89 9.88 11.69
CA LEU A 109 -10.66 10.44 12.28
C LEU A 109 -10.89 11.90 12.66
N GLY A 110 -11.69 12.11 13.70
CA GLY A 110 -11.97 13.44 14.24
C GLY A 110 -10.69 14.31 14.29
N ASN A 111 -10.72 15.43 13.57
CA ASN A 111 -9.74 16.53 13.59
C ASN A 111 -8.25 16.18 13.36
N THR A 112 -7.90 14.97 12.90
CA THR A 112 -6.48 14.58 12.79
C THR A 112 -5.88 14.91 11.42
N LEU A 113 -6.69 14.87 10.35
CA LEU A 113 -6.26 15.19 8.98
C LEU A 113 -5.80 16.65 8.81
N PHE A 114 -6.37 17.60 9.57
CA PHE A 114 -6.00 19.01 9.50
C PHE A 114 -4.54 19.30 9.92
N PHE A 115 -3.93 18.42 10.71
CA PHE A 115 -2.56 18.61 11.22
C PHE A 115 -1.47 18.04 10.31
N LEU A 116 -1.77 17.02 9.51
CA LEU A 116 -0.78 16.42 8.60
C LEU A 116 -0.61 17.23 7.32
N GLU A 117 -1.70 17.84 6.83
CA GLU A 117 -1.65 18.76 5.67
C GLU A 117 -0.83 20.02 5.99
N LYS A 118 -1.01 20.59 7.19
CA LYS A 118 -0.23 21.73 7.69
C LYS A 118 1.27 21.44 7.88
N ARG A 119 1.68 20.18 8.02
CA ARG A 119 3.11 19.81 8.15
C ARG A 119 3.83 19.76 6.80
N LYS A 120 3.14 19.40 5.71
CA LYS A 120 3.72 19.48 4.36
C LYS A 120 3.80 20.93 3.84
N GLU A 121 2.92 21.81 4.31
CA GLU A 121 2.95 23.24 3.96
C GLU A 121 3.84 24.09 4.91
N GLY A 122 4.31 23.51 6.02
CA GLY A 122 4.94 24.23 7.12
C GLY A 122 6.46 24.13 7.24
N GLU A 123 7.13 23.40 6.35
CA GLU A 123 8.61 23.33 6.30
C GLU A 123 9.21 24.51 5.52
N ASP A 124 8.63 25.70 5.67
CA ASP A 124 9.31 26.96 5.36
C ASP A 124 8.70 28.09 6.20
N ARG A 125 9.24 28.29 7.41
CA ARG A 125 9.64 29.61 7.94
C ARG A 125 10.13 29.51 9.38
N SER A 126 11.35 30.00 9.54
CA SER A 126 11.92 30.52 10.78
C SER A 126 10.93 31.43 11.53
N SER A 127 11.17 31.53 12.85
CA SER A 127 10.57 32.48 13.80
C SER A 127 9.14 32.09 14.20
N PHE A 128 8.83 31.83 15.46
CA PHE A 128 8.83 32.82 16.53
C PHE A 128 9.01 32.19 17.93
N LEU A 129 9.87 32.83 18.72
CA LEU A 129 9.82 32.88 20.18
C LEU A 129 8.45 33.39 20.64
N PHE A 130 7.94 32.91 21.78
CA PHE A 130 7.78 33.66 23.03
C PHE A 130 6.93 32.86 24.04
N PHE A 131 7.53 32.62 25.22
CA PHE A 131 7.01 32.34 26.56
C PHE A 131 5.89 31.31 26.79
#